data_AF-A0A968IF40-F1
#
_entry.id   AF-A0A968IF40-F1
#
_cell.length_a   1.000
_cell.length_b   1.000
_cell.length_c   1.000
_cell.angle_alpha   90.00
_cell.angle_beta   90.00
_cell.angle_gamma   90.00
#
_symmetry.space_group_name_H-M   'P 1'
#
loop_
_entity.id
_entity.type
_entity.pdbx_description
1 polymer ?
#
loop_
_entity_poly.entity_id
_entity_poly.type
_entity_poly.pdbx_seq_one_letter_code
_entity_poly.pdbx_strand_id
1 'polypeptide(L)' 'MKGNDSLEQVIREENTLQSLPVVTIGNKERLDEQNYRERCASRLVEILFDIENYMGVGRVYIP' A
#
# COMPACT_ATOMS: atom_id res chain seq x y z
N MET A 1 -10.35 -0.35 12.22
CA MET A 1 -11.81 -0.32 11.96
C MET A 1 -12.35 -1.66 12.40
N LYS A 2 -13.46 -1.72 13.14
CA LYS A 2 -14.08 -2.99 13.53
C LYS A 2 -15.27 -3.26 12.62
N GLY A 3 -15.38 -4.47 12.11
CA GLY A 3 -16.46 -4.91 11.21
C GLY A 3 -15.95 -5.90 10.18
N ASN A 4 -16.82 -6.79 9.71
CA ASN A 4 -16.50 -7.85 8.74
C ASN A 4 -15.84 -7.31 7.46
N ASP A 5 -16.15 -6.06 7.09
CA ASP A 5 -15.62 -5.40 5.89
C ASP A 5 -14.44 -4.46 6.20
N SER A 6 -13.77 -4.61 7.34
CA SER A 6 -12.58 -3.82 7.62
C SER A 6 -11.46 -4.19 6.65
N LEU A 7 -10.69 -3.20 6.21
CA LEU A 7 -9.56 -3.44 5.29
C LEU A 7 -8.60 -4.52 5.80
N GLU A 8 -8.35 -4.54 7.12
CA GLU A 8 -7.51 -5.57 7.74
C GLU A 8 -8.12 -6.97 7.60
N GLN A 9 -9.42 -7.11 7.87
CA GLN A 9 -10.11 -8.38 7.75
C GLN A 9 -10.15 -8.86 6.29
N VAL A 10 -10.45 -7.97 5.34
CA VAL A 10 -10.45 -8.30 3.90
C VAL A 10 -9.06 -8.76 3.46
N ILE A 11 -7.99 -8.06 3.86
CA ILE A 11 -6.62 -8.51 3.55
C ILE A 11 -6.32 -9.86 4.21
N ARG A 12 -6.83 -10.14 5.41
CA ARG A 12 -6.57 -11.42 6.08
C ARG A 12 -7.31 -12.60 5.44
N GLU A 13 -8.55 -12.39 5.00
CA GLU A 13 -9.43 -13.45 4.51
C GLU A 13 -9.29 -13.68 3.00
N GLU A 14 -9.07 -12.62 2.22
CA GLU A 14 -9.15 -12.66 0.75
C GLU A 14 -7.80 -12.47 0.04
N ASN A 15 -6.71 -12.23 0.78
CA ASN A 15 -5.39 -12.07 0.16
C ASN A 15 -4.83 -13.40 -0.33
N THR A 16 -4.30 -13.40 -1.56
CA THR A 16 -3.72 -14.56 -2.23
C THR A 16 -2.31 -14.21 -2.71
N LEU A 17 -1.55 -15.22 -3.16
CA LEU A 17 -0.23 -15.01 -3.77
C LEU A 17 -0.29 -14.18 -5.07
N GLN A 18 -1.47 -14.00 -5.64
CA GLN A 18 -1.73 -13.23 -6.86
C GLN A 18 -2.39 -11.87 -6.57
N SER A 19 -2.63 -11.54 -5.30
CA SER A 19 -3.22 -10.25 -4.92
C SER A 19 -2.17 -9.13 -5.02
N LEU A 20 -2.56 -7.98 -5.54
CA LEU A 20 -1.74 -6.76 -5.49
C LEU A 20 -1.66 -6.25 -4.04
N PRO A 21 -0.56 -5.59 -3.65
CA PRO A 21 -0.44 -4.99 -2.33
C PRO A 21 -1.40 -3.80 -2.18
N VAL A 22 -2.02 -3.67 -1.03
CA VAL A 22 -2.67 -2.41 -0.63
C VAL A 22 -1.60 -1.41 -0.23
N VAL A 23 -1.45 -0.33 -1.01
CA VAL A 23 -0.49 0.73 -0.71
C VAL A 23 -1.15 1.80 0.17
N THR A 24 -0.54 2.09 1.32
CA THR A 24 -1.00 3.12 2.26
C THR A 24 0.03 4.24 2.37
N ILE A 25 -0.42 5.48 2.16
CA ILE A 25 0.35 6.70 2.45
C ILE A 25 0.37 6.90 3.96
N GLY A 26 1.56 7.04 4.55
CA GLY A 26 1.73 7.07 6.00
C GLY A 26 1.15 8.32 6.68
N ASN A 27 1.16 9.46 6.00
CA ASN A 27 0.66 10.74 6.49
C ASN A 27 0.04 11.55 5.34
N LYS A 28 -1.28 11.46 5.21
CA LYS A 28 -2.01 12.16 4.14
C LYS A 28 -1.93 13.68 4.27
N GLU A 29 -1.75 14.20 5.48
CA GLU A 29 -1.72 15.63 5.77
C GLU A 29 -0.51 16.31 5.14
N ARG A 30 0.59 15.56 4.93
CA ARG A 30 1.84 16.04 4.31
C ARG A 30 1.85 15.94 2.79
N LEU A 31 0.75 15.51 2.16
CA LEU A 31 0.65 15.47 0.71
C LEU A 31 0.64 16.85 0.06
N ASP A 32 0.58 17.95 0.81
CA ASP A 32 0.81 19.31 0.32
C ASP A 32 2.32 19.63 0.16
N GLU A 33 3.18 18.97 0.92
CA GLU A 33 4.64 19.05 0.80
C GLU A 33 5.11 18.35 -0.50
N GLN A 34 5.70 19.12 -1.43
CA GLN A 34 6.20 18.58 -2.70
C GLN A 34 7.17 17.42 -2.51
N ASN A 35 8.17 17.57 -1.63
CA ASN A 35 9.17 16.53 -1.38
C ASN A 35 8.53 15.24 -0.87
N TYR A 36 7.50 15.34 -0.04
CA TYR A 36 6.80 14.18 0.49
C TYR A 36 6.04 13.44 -0.61
N ARG A 37 5.28 14.16 -1.46
CA ARG A 37 4.61 13.56 -2.63
C ARG A 37 5.58 12.88 -3.58
N GLU A 38 6.72 13.51 -3.87
CA GLU A 38 7.76 12.94 -4.74
C GLU A 38 8.31 11.62 -4.17
N ARG A 39 8.47 11.53 -2.85
CA ARG A 39 8.86 10.28 -2.18
C ARG A 39 7.76 9.22 -2.25
N CYS A 40 6.49 9.57 -2.06
CA CYS A 40 5.37 8.64 -2.26
C CYS A 40 5.37 8.09 -3.70
N ALA A 41 5.50 8.98 -4.69
CA ALA A 41 5.53 8.61 -6.11
C ALA A 41 6.72 7.71 -6.44
N SER A 42 7.91 8.02 -5.94
CA SER A 42 9.10 7.19 -6.15
C SER A 42 8.92 5.78 -5.61
N ARG A 43 8.35 5.65 -4.39
CA ARG A 43 8.06 4.33 -3.81
C ARG A 43 6.98 3.55 -4.56
N LEU A 44 5.96 4.23 -5.09
CA LEU A 44 4.97 3.59 -5.97
C LEU A 44 5.63 3.02 -7.23
N VAL A 45 6.53 3.79 -7.85
CA VAL A 45 7.26 3.36 -9.05
C VAL A 45 8.17 2.17 -8.74
N GLU A 46 8.90 2.19 -7.63
CA GLU A 46 9.71 1.04 -7.17
C GLU A 46 8.86 -0.22 -6.98
N ILE A 47 7.68 -0.11 -6.34
CA ILE A 47 6.76 -1.25 -6.17
C ILE A 47 6.29 -1.79 -7.52
N LEU A 48 6.01 -0.92 -8.49
CA LEU A 48 5.57 -1.35 -9.82
C LEU A 48 6.69 -2.06 -10.60
N PHE A 49 7.93 -1.59 -10.50
CA PHE A 49 9.07 -2.23 -11.16
C PHE A 49 9.38 -3.62 -10.60
N ASP A 50 9.23 -3.80 -9.28
CA ASP A 50 9.52 -5.06 -8.59
C ASP A 50 8.23 -5.76 -8.13
N ILE A 51 7.12 -5.61 -8.88
CA ILE A 51 5.77 -6.01 -8.43
C ILE A 51 5.67 -7.46 -7.97
N GLU A 52 6.43 -8.36 -8.61
CA GLU A 52 6.49 -9.79 -8.24
C GLU A 52 6.93 -10.01 -6.78
N ASN A 53 7.82 -9.15 -6.26
CA ASN A 53 8.26 -9.18 -4.87
C ASN A 53 7.21 -8.64 -3.88
N TYR A 54 6.16 -7.99 -4.37
CA TYR A 54 5.11 -7.37 -3.57
C TYR A 54 3.75 -8.09 -3.69
N MET A 55 3.63 -9.08 -4.58
CA MET A 55 2.42 -9.88 -4.71
C MET A 55 2.12 -10.65 -3.41
N GLY A 56 0.87 -10.61 -2.97
CA GLY A 56 0.40 -11.31 -1.77
C GLY A 56 0.95 -10.79 -0.44
N VAL A 57 1.67 -9.67 -0.42
CA VAL A 57 2.18 -9.05 0.83
C VAL A 57 1.04 -8.43 1.67
N GLY A 58 -0.14 -8.23 1.06
CA GLY A 58 -1.32 -7.69 1.72
C GLY A 58 -1.28 -6.16 1.84
N ARG A 59 -0.37 -5.60 2.64
CA ARG A 59 -0.27 -4.14 2.84
C ARG A 59 1.16 -3.64 2.89
N VAL A 60 1.43 -2.54 2.18
CA VAL A 60 2.71 -1.83 2.19
C VAL A 60 2.48 -0.36 2.55
N TYR A 61 3.30 0.16 3.45
CA TYR A 61 3.31 1.59 3.78
C TYR A 61 4.38 2.29 2.96
N ILE A 62 3.97 3.33 2.23
CA ILE A 62 4.88 4.29 1.62
C ILE A 62 4.86 5.56 2.48
N PRO A 63 5.88 6.45 2.32
CA PRO A 63 5.91 7.73 3.01
C PRO A 63 4.54 8.32 3.15
#